data_AF-A0A0R3SZA9-F1
#
_entry.id   AF-A0A0R3SZA9-F1
#
_cell.length_a   1.000
_cell.length_b   1.000
_cell.length_c   1.000
_cell.angle_alpha   90.00
_cell.angle_beta   90.00
_cell.angle_gamma   90.00
#
_symmetry.space_group_name_H-M   'P 1'
#
loop_
_entity.id
_entity.type
_entity.pdbx_description
1 polymer ?
#
loop_
_entity_poly.entity_id
_entity_poly.type
_entity_poly.pdbx_seq_one_letter_code
_entity_poly.pdbx_strand_id
1 'polypeptide(L)'
;MKEVSECEILKYKEWVIINVGLKKIYVLDHQKFNRSSNPRSIECGAEISKIVVLPVKNQPGFLIAGTKHGSICISKMDKPGFPLIHKLKSHESAITGFAINASKLRRQASGKQYQFVSCSSDYTVRLWDALTGECVRVYKEHKRSVRCVAFFEERIASADDEGNVIIRNTDGSCVRHLRKCDPNPRGLEYNMKYLVYNSSTSINIFDFQNPANDKIIKIDCPNVIVDFKSGQIFYQNEYDLSVYNMETQGKSYFRRGRIFSTDSL
;
A
#
# COMPACT_ATOMS: atom_id res chain seq x y z
N MET A 1 -9.91 13.76 16.28
CA MET A 1 -10.24 12.32 16.37
C MET A 1 -8.94 11.57 16.59
N LYS A 2 -8.82 10.77 17.66
CA LYS A 2 -7.68 9.85 17.79
C LYS A 2 -7.82 8.83 16.66
N GLU A 3 -6.92 8.85 15.68
CA GLU A 3 -6.77 7.73 14.75
C GLU A 3 -6.50 6.48 15.61
N VAL A 4 -7.51 5.63 15.75
CA VAL A 4 -7.31 4.30 16.30
C VAL A 4 -6.31 3.65 15.36
N SER A 5 -5.18 3.20 15.89
CA SER A 5 -4.23 2.40 15.13
C SER A 5 -4.99 1.19 14.60
N GLU A 6 -5.31 1.20 13.31
CA GLU A 6 -6.06 0.14 12.67
C GLU A 6 -5.28 -1.16 12.84
N CYS A 7 -5.95 -2.18 13.34
CA CYS A 7 -5.36 -3.51 13.35
C CYS A 7 -5.17 -3.95 11.89
N GLU A 8 -3.97 -4.43 11.55
CA GLU A 8 -3.67 -4.91 10.20
C GLU A 8 -3.33 -6.38 10.27
N ILE A 9 -3.87 -7.15 9.31
CA ILE A 9 -3.57 -8.56 9.16
C ILE A 9 -2.99 -8.77 7.76
N LEU A 10 -1.79 -9.35 7.71
CA LEU A 10 -1.13 -9.73 6.47
C LEU A 10 -0.90 -11.25 6.44
N LYS A 11 -1.03 -11.85 5.26
CA LYS A 11 -0.64 -13.24 5.02
C LYS A 11 0.61 -13.27 4.14
N TYR A 12 1.63 -13.99 4.59
CA TYR A 12 2.83 -14.25 3.79
C TYR A 12 3.30 -15.69 3.98
N LYS A 13 3.17 -16.49 2.91
CA LYS A 13 3.42 -17.94 2.94
C LYS A 13 2.64 -18.61 4.09
N GLU A 14 3.31 -19.32 4.99
CA GLU A 14 2.76 -19.95 6.19
C GLU A 14 2.46 -18.96 7.35
N TRP A 15 2.90 -17.71 7.24
CA TRP A 15 2.80 -16.73 8.31
C TRP A 15 1.56 -15.85 8.20
N VAL A 16 0.86 -15.68 9.31
CA VAL A 16 -0.15 -14.64 9.54
C VAL A 16 0.47 -13.61 10.48
N ILE A 17 0.54 -12.37 10.01
CA ILE A 17 1.20 -11.26 10.69
C ILE A 17 0.10 -10.30 11.15
N ILE A 18 0.09 -9.97 12.43
CA ILE A 18 -0.96 -9.19 13.07
C ILE A 18 -0.32 -7.99 13.73
N ASN A 19 -0.65 -6.81 13.22
CA ASN A 19 -0.43 -5.55 13.91
C ASN A 19 -1.70 -5.21 14.70
N VAL A 20 -1.58 -5.03 16.01
CA VAL A 20 -2.68 -4.61 16.90
C VAL A 20 -2.53 -3.15 17.35
N GLY A 21 -1.66 -2.37 16.69
CA GLY A 21 -1.41 -0.97 17.02
C GLY A 21 -0.56 -0.74 18.27
N LEU A 22 -0.02 -1.81 18.86
CA LEU A 22 0.87 -1.76 20.01
C LEU A 22 2.34 -1.70 19.56
N LYS A 23 3.26 -1.83 20.53
CA LYS A 23 4.71 -1.85 20.28
C LYS A 23 5.23 -3.17 19.68
N LYS A 24 4.36 -4.16 19.56
CA LYS A 24 4.66 -5.53 19.11
C LYS A 24 3.82 -5.91 17.89
N ILE A 25 4.47 -6.58 16.95
CA ILE A 25 3.80 -7.33 15.87
C ILE A 25 3.75 -8.78 16.30
N TYR A 26 2.60 -9.42 16.13
CA TYR A 26 2.45 -10.84 16.37
C TYR A 26 2.54 -11.62 15.07
N VAL A 27 3.24 -12.74 15.11
CA VAL A 27 3.43 -13.63 13.95
C VAL A 27 3.03 -15.04 14.34
N LEU A 28 2.11 -15.59 13.56
CA LEU A 28 1.49 -16.90 13.74
C LEU A 28 1.84 -17.80 12.54
N ASP A 29 2.21 -19.04 12.80
CA ASP A 29 2.28 -20.09 11.76
C ASP A 29 0.88 -20.72 11.65
N HIS A 30 0.13 -20.40 10.59
CA HIS A 30 -1.24 -20.90 10.45
C HIS A 30 -1.31 -22.41 10.16
N GLN A 31 -0.19 -23.03 9.75
CA GLN A 31 -0.11 -24.47 9.51
C GLN A 31 0.14 -25.24 10.81
N LYS A 32 0.84 -24.63 11.78
CA LYS A 32 1.18 -25.23 13.08
C LYS A 32 0.34 -24.70 14.24
N PHE A 33 -0.58 -23.79 13.97
CA PHE A 33 -1.39 -23.15 15.01
C PHE A 33 -2.24 -24.19 15.76
N ASN A 34 -1.98 -24.35 17.05
CA ASN A 34 -2.83 -25.06 17.99
C ASN A 34 -3.19 -24.13 19.17
N ARG A 35 -4.21 -24.48 19.96
CA ARG A 35 -4.70 -23.64 21.07
C ARG A 35 -3.65 -23.34 22.16
N SER A 36 -2.54 -24.07 22.20
CA SER A 36 -1.46 -23.93 23.20
C SER A 36 -0.20 -23.24 22.66
N SER A 37 -0.14 -22.89 21.37
CA SER A 37 1.00 -22.23 20.74
C SER A 37 0.98 -20.74 21.01
N ASN A 38 1.96 -20.23 21.76
CA ASN A 38 2.11 -18.79 21.94
C ASN A 38 2.51 -18.10 20.62
N PRO A 39 1.88 -16.98 20.25
CA PRO A 39 2.30 -16.20 19.09
C PRO A 39 3.73 -15.69 19.28
N ARG A 40 4.53 -15.71 18.22
CA ARG A 40 5.83 -15.03 18.22
C ARG A 40 5.60 -13.53 18.13
N SER A 41 6.52 -12.74 18.67
CA SER A 41 6.41 -11.28 18.63
C SER A 41 7.69 -10.59 18.18
N ILE A 42 7.54 -9.49 17.45
CA ILE A 42 8.62 -8.62 17.00
C ILE A 42 8.42 -7.25 17.65
N GLU A 43 9.42 -6.78 18.39
CA GLU A 43 9.38 -5.49 19.08
C GLU A 43 9.97 -4.37 18.21
N CYS A 44 9.16 -3.33 17.95
CA CYS A 44 9.61 -2.14 17.19
C CYS A 44 9.99 -0.96 18.11
N GLY A 45 9.77 -1.10 19.43
CA GLY A 45 10.12 -0.10 20.45
C GLY A 45 9.14 1.07 20.56
N ALA A 46 8.21 1.23 19.62
CA ALA A 46 7.17 2.27 19.61
C ALA A 46 5.88 1.71 19.01
N GLU A 47 4.76 2.43 19.20
CA GLU A 47 3.47 2.05 18.62
C GLU A 47 3.56 1.99 17.09
N ILE A 48 3.09 0.88 16.55
CA ILE A 48 3.17 0.57 15.13
C ILE A 48 1.97 1.17 14.43
N SER A 49 2.23 1.94 13.38
CA SER A 49 1.21 2.61 12.57
C SER A 49 0.85 1.82 11.31
N LYS A 50 1.85 1.22 10.65
CA LYS A 50 1.67 0.46 9.40
C LYS A 50 2.66 -0.69 9.28
N ILE A 51 2.26 -1.76 8.62
CA ILE A 51 3.14 -2.90 8.27
C ILE A 51 3.03 -3.27 6.80
N VAL A 52 4.12 -3.77 6.22
CA VAL A 52 4.14 -4.38 4.88
C VAL A 52 5.15 -5.51 4.82
N VAL A 53 4.89 -6.52 3.99
CA VAL A 53 5.86 -7.59 3.70
C VAL A 53 6.44 -7.38 2.33
N LEU A 54 7.76 -7.24 2.24
CA LEU A 54 8.51 -7.27 0.99
C LEU A 54 8.91 -8.72 0.67
N PRO A 55 8.26 -9.36 -0.32
CA PRO A 55 8.59 -10.73 -0.70
C PRO A 55 9.96 -10.78 -1.39
N VAL A 56 10.72 -11.85 -1.17
CA VAL A 56 11.93 -12.15 -1.94
C VAL A 56 11.78 -13.48 -2.65
N LYS A 57 12.09 -13.51 -3.95
CA LYS A 57 12.01 -14.74 -4.75
C LYS A 57 12.99 -15.79 -4.21
N ASN A 58 12.48 -16.99 -3.94
CA ASN A 58 13.25 -18.15 -3.43
C ASN A 58 14.03 -17.86 -2.14
N GLN A 59 13.70 -16.78 -1.43
CA GLN A 59 14.24 -16.46 -0.13
C GLN A 59 13.13 -15.97 0.80
N PRO A 60 13.48 -15.74 2.06
CA PRO A 60 12.54 -15.25 3.06
C PRO A 60 12.40 -13.74 2.92
N GLY A 61 11.16 -13.27 2.89
CA GLY A 61 10.86 -11.85 2.77
C GLY A 61 11.29 -11.02 3.97
N PHE A 62 11.17 -9.71 3.82
CA PHE A 62 11.35 -8.76 4.92
C PHE A 62 9.99 -8.27 5.40
N LEU A 63 9.78 -8.25 6.71
CA LEU A 63 8.69 -7.52 7.33
C LEU A 63 9.19 -6.11 7.64
N ILE A 64 8.47 -5.12 7.14
CA ILE A 64 8.77 -3.71 7.35
C ILE A 64 7.63 -3.13 8.16
N ALA A 65 7.98 -2.47 9.26
CA ALA A 65 7.05 -1.88 10.20
C ALA A 65 7.36 -0.41 10.39
N GLY A 66 6.35 0.42 10.26
CA GLY A 66 6.41 1.85 10.52
C GLY A 66 5.75 2.18 11.84
N THR A 67 6.30 3.16 12.54
CA THR A 67 5.80 3.58 13.85
C THR A 67 5.13 4.95 13.78
N LYS A 68 4.29 5.25 14.79
CA LYS A 68 3.67 6.57 14.96
C LYS A 68 4.67 7.71 15.20
N HIS A 69 5.92 7.39 15.54
CA HIS A 69 7.00 8.36 15.73
C HIS A 69 7.96 8.44 14.53
N GLY A 70 7.63 7.82 13.41
CA GLY A 70 8.46 7.94 12.21
C GLY A 70 9.72 7.09 12.21
N SER A 71 9.81 6.05 13.04
CA SER A 71 10.86 5.02 12.90
C SER A 71 10.37 3.86 12.04
N ILE A 72 11.28 3.25 11.27
CA ILE A 72 11.05 2.00 10.52
C ILE A 72 11.86 0.87 11.15
N CYS A 73 11.22 -0.28 11.34
CA CYS A 73 11.85 -1.53 11.75
C CYS A 73 11.78 -2.53 10.60
N ILE A 74 12.89 -3.20 10.29
CA ILE A 74 12.96 -4.22 9.24
C ILE A 74 13.39 -5.54 9.88
N SER A 75 12.57 -6.57 9.74
CA SER A 75 12.82 -7.91 10.28
C SER A 75 12.83 -8.97 9.19
N LYS A 76 13.64 -10.02 9.36
CA LYS A 76 13.69 -11.15 8.43
C LYS A 76 12.63 -12.21 8.76
N MET A 77 11.89 -12.70 7.76
CA MET A 77 10.75 -13.61 7.97
C MET A 77 11.05 -15.13 7.97
N ASP A 78 12.31 -15.58 7.91
CA ASP A 78 12.68 -17.00 7.94
C ASP A 78 13.14 -17.56 9.27
N LYS A 79 13.88 -16.76 10.04
CA LYS A 79 14.51 -17.30 11.22
C LYS A 79 13.47 -17.46 12.31
N PRO A 80 13.53 -18.52 13.15
CA PRO A 80 12.53 -18.80 14.17
C PRO A 80 12.29 -17.64 15.16
N GLY A 81 13.20 -16.68 15.26
CA GLY A 81 13.07 -15.48 16.09
C GLY A 81 12.78 -14.17 15.37
N PHE A 82 12.54 -14.17 14.04
CA PHE A 82 12.26 -12.96 13.26
C PHE A 82 13.19 -11.77 13.56
N PRO A 83 14.52 -11.95 13.41
CA PRO A 83 15.49 -10.99 13.89
C PRO A 83 15.28 -9.63 13.25
N LEU A 84 15.32 -8.60 14.09
CA LEU A 84 15.39 -7.21 13.66
C LEU A 84 16.74 -6.99 12.99
N ILE A 85 16.72 -6.61 11.72
CA ILE A 85 17.90 -6.30 10.91
C ILE A 85 18.25 -4.82 11.09
N HIS A 86 17.23 -3.95 10.94
CA HIS A 86 17.41 -2.51 10.94
C HIS A 86 16.38 -1.82 11.82
N LYS A 87 16.84 -0.76 12.51
CA LYS A 87 15.98 0.23 13.17
C LYS A 87 16.38 1.61 12.66
N LEU A 88 15.58 2.14 11.75
CA LEU A 88 15.86 3.34 10.99
C LEU A 88 15.09 4.53 11.59
N LYS A 89 15.78 5.62 11.89
CA LYS A 89 15.14 6.92 12.12
C LYS A 89 14.78 7.49 10.75
N SER A 90 13.52 7.36 10.34
CA SER A 90 13.13 7.56 8.96
C SER A 90 12.31 8.81 8.69
N HIS A 91 11.38 9.17 9.55
CA HIS A 91 10.44 10.28 9.36
C HIS A 91 10.31 11.07 10.67
N GLU A 92 9.84 12.31 10.56
CA GLU A 92 9.65 13.18 11.74
C GLU A 92 8.26 13.02 12.38
N SER A 93 7.38 12.26 11.73
CA SER A 93 6.00 12.00 12.17
C SER A 93 5.56 10.59 11.80
N ALA A 94 4.30 10.25 12.10
CA ALA A 94 3.73 8.93 11.88
C ALA A 94 3.89 8.48 10.42
N ILE A 95 4.21 7.20 10.24
CA ILE A 95 4.25 6.58 8.92
C ILE A 95 2.83 6.14 8.57
N THR A 96 2.32 6.65 7.46
CA THR A 96 0.93 6.52 7.05
C THR A 96 0.73 5.44 5.99
N GLY A 97 1.80 5.09 5.26
CA GLY A 97 1.75 4.05 4.25
C GLY A 97 3.12 3.54 3.82
N PHE A 98 3.11 2.34 3.24
CA PHE A 98 4.24 1.73 2.57
C PHE A 98 3.83 1.20 1.20
N ALA A 99 4.77 1.18 0.26
CA ALA A 99 4.63 0.50 -1.01
C ALA A 99 5.89 -0.30 -1.35
N ILE A 100 5.69 -1.45 -1.99
CA ILE A 100 6.77 -2.35 -2.39
C ILE A 100 6.81 -2.46 -3.90
N ASN A 101 8.02 -2.54 -4.46
CA ASN A 101 8.16 -2.79 -5.90
C ASN A 101 8.12 -4.29 -6.18
N ALA A 102 6.91 -4.85 -6.33
CA ALA A 102 6.74 -6.28 -6.61
C ALA A 102 7.25 -6.68 -8.01
N SER A 103 7.30 -5.73 -8.96
CA SER A 103 7.64 -5.97 -10.38
C SER A 103 9.13 -6.27 -10.61
N LYS A 104 10.02 -5.73 -9.77
CA LYS A 104 11.49 -5.85 -9.91
C LYS A 104 12.14 -6.99 -9.14
N LEU A 105 11.38 -8.02 -8.74
CA LEU A 105 12.00 -9.28 -8.28
C LEU A 105 12.74 -10.06 -9.40
N ARG A 106 12.79 -9.53 -10.63
CA ARG A 106 13.51 -10.07 -11.77
C ARG A 106 14.83 -9.31 -11.94
N ARG A 107 15.95 -10.05 -11.94
CA ARG A 107 17.35 -9.55 -12.01
C ARG A 107 17.48 -8.37 -12.99
N GLN A 108 17.81 -7.19 -12.47
CA GLN A 108 18.42 -6.12 -13.26
C GLN A 108 19.95 -6.17 -13.06
N ALA A 109 20.70 -5.74 -14.08
CA ALA A 109 22.16 -5.82 -14.14
C ALA A 109 22.90 -4.91 -13.14
N SER A 110 22.21 -3.98 -12.47
CA SER A 110 22.80 -2.97 -11.58
C SER A 110 22.76 -3.33 -10.08
N GLY A 111 22.55 -4.60 -9.73
CA GLY A 111 22.54 -5.06 -8.34
C GLY A 111 21.14 -5.18 -7.75
N LYS A 112 20.93 -6.18 -6.89
CA LYS A 112 19.64 -6.47 -6.25
C LYS A 112 19.32 -5.37 -5.23
N GLN A 113 18.46 -4.42 -5.57
CA GLN A 113 17.94 -3.47 -4.57
C GLN A 113 16.55 -3.92 -4.10
N TYR A 114 16.45 -4.24 -2.82
CA TYR A 114 15.18 -4.60 -2.18
C TYR A 114 14.44 -3.32 -1.82
N GLN A 115 13.89 -2.67 -2.84
CA GLN A 115 13.35 -1.33 -2.65
C GLN A 115 11.94 -1.34 -2.11
N PHE A 116 11.69 -0.39 -1.21
CA PHE A 116 10.36 -0.04 -0.75
C PHE A 116 10.28 1.47 -0.54
N VAL A 117 9.06 1.97 -0.47
CA VAL A 117 8.75 3.38 -0.27
C VAL A 117 7.93 3.52 0.99
N SER A 118 8.21 4.55 1.77
CA SER A 118 7.39 4.98 2.90
C SER A 118 6.84 6.38 2.65
N CYS A 119 5.63 6.64 3.15
CA CYS A 119 5.06 7.99 3.22
C CYS A 119 4.62 8.31 4.66
N SER A 120 4.54 9.61 4.97
CA SER A 120 4.33 10.06 6.34
C SER A 120 3.54 11.37 6.42
N SER A 121 2.98 11.60 7.61
CA SER A 121 2.43 12.89 8.01
C SER A 121 3.48 14.00 8.12
N ASP A 122 4.78 13.70 7.96
CA ASP A 122 5.85 14.72 7.82
C ASP A 122 5.95 15.34 6.43
N TYR A 123 5.00 15.04 5.54
CA TYR A 123 4.88 15.56 4.17
C TYR A 123 5.91 15.00 3.20
N THR A 124 6.67 14.00 3.63
CA THR A 124 7.71 13.38 2.81
C THR A 124 7.35 11.98 2.36
N VAL A 125 7.90 11.62 1.21
CA VAL A 125 7.95 10.25 0.71
C VAL A 125 9.42 9.86 0.65
N ARG A 126 9.78 8.65 1.06
CA ARG A 126 11.18 8.20 1.10
C ARG A 126 11.34 6.85 0.44
N LEU A 127 12.37 6.72 -0.41
CA LEU A 127 12.78 5.49 -1.07
C LEU A 127 13.92 4.86 -0.27
N TRP A 128 13.83 3.56 -0.04
CA TRP A 128 14.74 2.80 0.83
C TRP A 128 15.24 1.55 0.14
N ASP A 129 16.44 1.10 0.52
CA ASP A 129 16.89 -0.26 0.30
C ASP A 129 16.76 -1.07 1.59
N ALA A 130 15.94 -2.13 1.58
CA ALA A 130 15.62 -2.92 2.77
C ALA A 130 16.80 -3.76 3.29
N LEU A 131 17.81 -4.04 2.46
CA LEU A 131 18.94 -4.88 2.85
C LEU A 131 20.00 -4.04 3.56
N THR A 132 20.35 -2.89 3.01
CA THR A 132 21.34 -1.96 3.58
C THR A 132 20.73 -1.06 4.66
N GLY A 133 19.41 -0.82 4.61
CA GLY A 133 18.73 0.15 5.46
C GLY A 133 18.95 1.60 5.01
N GLU A 134 19.59 1.82 3.87
CA GLU A 134 19.90 3.16 3.37
C GLU A 134 18.66 3.87 2.83
N CYS A 135 18.55 5.16 3.14
CA CYS A 135 17.60 6.05 2.51
C CYS A 135 18.18 6.49 1.16
N VAL A 136 17.71 5.86 0.08
CA VAL A 136 18.16 6.15 -1.28
C VAL A 136 17.76 7.57 -1.69
N ARG A 137 16.56 8.01 -1.32
CA ARG A 137 16.06 9.33 -1.67
C ARG A 137 14.95 9.82 -0.75
N VAL A 138 14.90 11.14 -0.55
CA VAL A 138 13.82 11.84 0.15
C VAL A 138 13.12 12.79 -0.83
N TYR A 139 11.80 12.67 -0.92
CA TYR A 139 10.97 13.52 -1.77
C TYR A 139 10.15 14.48 -0.90
N LYS A 140 10.32 15.79 -1.12
CA LYS A 140 9.72 16.88 -0.32
C LYS A 140 8.84 17.80 -1.18
N GLU A 141 7.88 17.22 -1.89
CA GLU A 141 7.02 17.98 -2.81
C GLU A 141 5.60 18.18 -2.30
N HIS A 142 5.12 17.29 -1.42
CA HIS A 142 3.79 17.43 -0.82
C HIS A 142 3.80 18.57 0.20
N LYS A 143 2.69 19.29 0.28
CA LYS A 143 2.50 20.40 1.23
C LYS A 143 1.65 20.01 2.43
N ARG A 144 1.16 18.77 2.43
CA ARG A 144 0.26 18.18 3.42
C ARG A 144 0.68 16.75 3.72
N SER A 145 0.05 16.19 4.76
CA SER A 145 0.30 14.84 5.22
C SER A 145 0.01 13.85 4.10
N VAL A 146 1.04 13.08 3.74
CA VAL A 146 0.94 12.06 2.70
C VAL A 146 0.28 10.86 3.34
N ARG A 147 -0.76 10.31 2.72
CA ARG A 147 -1.60 9.26 3.31
C ARG A 147 -1.52 7.95 2.58
N CYS A 148 -1.30 7.99 1.27
CA CYS A 148 -1.22 6.81 0.44
C CYS A 148 0.00 6.90 -0.47
N VAL A 149 0.58 5.74 -0.76
CA VAL A 149 1.71 5.60 -1.67
C VAL A 149 1.58 4.29 -2.42
N ALA A 150 1.94 4.31 -3.70
CA ALA A 150 2.03 3.14 -4.56
C ALA A 150 3.38 3.15 -5.26
N PHE A 151 3.96 1.97 -5.48
CA PHE A 151 5.27 1.82 -6.10
C PHE A 151 5.24 0.68 -7.11
N PHE A 152 5.51 1.01 -8.37
CA PHE A 152 5.52 0.05 -9.45
C PHE A 152 6.65 0.40 -10.43
N GLU A 153 7.48 -0.58 -10.77
CA GLU A 153 8.69 -0.41 -11.57
C GLU A 153 9.54 0.76 -11.06
N GLU A 154 9.76 1.80 -11.87
CA GLU A 154 10.56 2.97 -11.49
C GLU A 154 9.69 4.17 -11.11
N ARG A 155 8.41 3.96 -10.83
CA ARG A 155 7.46 5.05 -10.56
C ARG A 155 6.78 4.94 -9.22
N ILE A 156 6.70 6.08 -8.55
CA ILE A 156 6.08 6.24 -7.25
C ILE A 156 4.89 7.18 -7.45
N ALA A 157 3.70 6.72 -7.06
CA ALA A 157 2.52 7.57 -6.93
C ALA A 157 2.28 7.82 -5.43
N SER A 158 1.91 9.04 -5.07
CA SER A 158 1.71 9.43 -3.68
C SER A 158 0.59 10.45 -3.58
N ALA A 159 -0.25 10.33 -2.57
CA ALA A 159 -1.42 11.19 -2.37
C ALA A 159 -1.43 11.80 -0.97
N ASP A 160 -1.74 13.09 -0.88
CA ASP A 160 -1.90 13.82 0.38
C ASP A 160 -3.36 13.95 0.84
N ASP A 161 -3.55 14.43 2.07
CA ASP A 161 -4.86 14.63 2.70
C ASP A 161 -5.80 15.56 1.91
N GLU A 162 -5.28 16.43 1.05
CA GLU A 162 -6.05 17.37 0.23
C GLU A 162 -6.38 16.80 -1.17
N GLY A 163 -6.04 15.54 -1.44
CA GLY A 163 -6.32 14.91 -2.73
C GLY A 163 -5.34 15.34 -3.83
N ASN A 164 -4.18 15.88 -3.49
CA ASN A 164 -3.12 16.09 -4.46
C ASN A 164 -2.37 14.77 -4.67
N VAL A 165 -2.36 14.28 -5.91
CA VAL A 165 -1.58 13.11 -6.28
C VAL A 165 -0.36 13.52 -7.09
N ILE A 166 0.80 13.05 -6.67
CA ILE A 166 2.07 13.26 -7.38
C ILE A 166 2.61 11.92 -7.83
N ILE A 167 2.91 11.83 -9.12
CA ILE A 167 3.57 10.69 -9.76
C ILE A 167 4.97 11.13 -10.18
N ARG A 168 5.97 10.37 -9.76
CA ARG A 168 7.39 10.64 -10.00
C ARG A 168 8.12 9.37 -10.40
N ASN A 169 9.31 9.54 -10.99
CA ASN A 169 10.28 8.45 -11.10
C ASN A 169 11.15 8.34 -9.82
N THR A 170 11.81 7.20 -9.64
CA THR A 170 12.76 6.92 -8.55
C THR A 170 13.99 7.84 -8.54
N ASP A 171 14.34 8.43 -9.68
CA ASP A 171 15.39 9.46 -9.79
C ASP A 171 14.95 10.84 -9.28
N GLY A 172 13.68 11.00 -8.92
CA GLY A 172 13.09 12.24 -8.43
C GLY A 172 12.48 13.13 -9.51
N SER A 173 12.59 12.78 -10.79
CA SER A 173 11.90 13.51 -11.85
C SER A 173 10.37 13.36 -11.70
N CYS A 174 9.68 14.50 -11.67
CA CYS A 174 8.24 14.53 -11.62
C CYS A 174 7.65 14.14 -12.98
N VAL A 175 6.68 13.21 -12.98
CA VAL A 175 5.97 12.77 -14.19
C VAL A 175 4.62 13.48 -14.32
N ARG A 176 3.83 13.55 -13.23
CA ARG A 176 2.49 14.16 -13.28
C ARG A 176 2.03 14.64 -11.90
N HIS A 177 1.28 15.75 -11.89
CA HIS A 177 0.54 16.25 -10.73
C HIS A 177 -0.96 16.23 -11.04
N LEU A 178 -1.74 15.55 -10.22
CA LEU A 178 -3.19 15.55 -10.28
C LEU A 178 -3.69 16.37 -9.08
N ARG A 179 -4.29 17.52 -9.37
CA ARG A 179 -4.80 18.47 -8.37
C ARG A 179 -6.30 18.59 -8.61
N LYS A 180 -7.11 17.71 -8.00
CA LYS A 180 -8.60 17.70 -8.08
C LYS A 180 -9.27 16.44 -7.50
N CYS A 181 -8.52 15.46 -6.97
CA CYS A 181 -9.15 14.29 -6.38
C CYS A 181 -9.87 14.68 -5.08
N ASP A 182 -10.91 13.93 -4.72
CA ASP A 182 -11.62 14.15 -3.45
C ASP A 182 -10.67 13.96 -2.26
N PRO A 183 -10.70 14.80 -1.20
CA PRO A 183 -9.75 14.77 -0.10
C PRO A 183 -9.85 13.49 0.75
N ASN A 184 -8.88 13.29 1.64
CA ASN A 184 -8.74 12.13 2.54
C ASN A 184 -8.68 10.79 1.78
N PRO A 185 -7.59 10.53 1.03
CA PRO A 185 -7.42 9.28 0.33
C PRO A 185 -7.41 8.10 1.32
N ARG A 186 -8.06 7.01 0.89
CA ARG A 186 -8.12 5.74 1.62
C ARG A 186 -7.23 4.68 0.99
N GLY A 187 -6.89 4.83 -0.28
CA GLY A 187 -5.95 3.96 -0.97
C GLY A 187 -5.49 4.54 -2.29
N LEU A 188 -4.41 3.95 -2.78
CA LEU A 188 -3.76 4.33 -4.02
C LEU A 188 -3.10 3.08 -4.61
N GLU A 189 -3.49 2.72 -5.82
CA GLU A 189 -3.00 1.55 -6.53
C GLU A 189 -2.57 1.93 -7.94
N TYR A 190 -1.46 1.37 -8.44
CA TYR A 190 -0.84 1.81 -9.70
C TYR A 190 -0.16 0.65 -10.45
N ASN A 191 -0.36 0.55 -11.78
CA ASN A 191 0.22 -0.50 -12.63
C ASN A 191 0.72 -0.02 -14.02
N MET A 192 1.28 1.20 -14.11
CA MET A 192 1.73 1.88 -15.36
C MET A 192 0.65 2.27 -16.36
N LYS A 193 -0.38 1.44 -16.54
CA LYS A 193 -1.54 1.77 -17.38
C LYS A 193 -2.56 2.58 -16.60
N TYR A 194 -2.90 2.12 -15.40
CA TYR A 194 -3.89 2.75 -14.56
C TYR A 194 -3.30 3.25 -13.25
N LEU A 195 -3.83 4.37 -12.76
CA LEU A 195 -3.78 4.77 -11.36
C LEU A 195 -5.21 4.76 -10.84
N VAL A 196 -5.44 3.99 -9.78
CA VAL A 196 -6.72 3.97 -9.06
C VAL A 196 -6.52 4.65 -7.73
N TYR A 197 -7.24 5.74 -7.52
CA TYR A 197 -7.28 6.53 -6.30
C TYR A 197 -8.65 6.36 -5.67
N ASN A 198 -8.72 5.93 -4.41
CA ASN A 198 -9.99 5.85 -3.69
C ASN A 198 -10.02 6.79 -2.50
N SER A 199 -11.14 7.49 -2.37
CA SER A 199 -11.52 8.31 -1.21
C SER A 199 -12.75 7.68 -0.54
N SER A 200 -13.30 8.35 0.47
CA SER A 200 -14.57 7.94 1.07
C SER A 200 -15.78 8.14 0.15
N THR A 201 -15.67 8.91 -0.93
CA THR A 201 -16.82 9.30 -1.77
C THR A 201 -16.63 8.98 -3.25
N SER A 202 -15.43 8.58 -3.66
CA SER A 202 -15.14 8.33 -5.06
C SER A 202 -13.97 7.38 -5.28
N ILE A 203 -14.02 6.72 -6.43
CA ILE A 203 -12.91 6.01 -7.06
C ILE A 203 -12.57 6.79 -8.33
N ASN A 204 -11.33 7.27 -8.41
CA ASN A 204 -10.81 8.02 -9.55
C ASN A 204 -9.84 7.07 -10.27
N ILE A 205 -10.12 6.82 -11.55
CA ILE A 205 -9.38 5.90 -12.40
C ILE A 205 -8.75 6.75 -13.48
N PHE A 206 -7.42 6.79 -13.51
CA PHE A 206 -6.67 7.52 -14.52
C PHE A 206 -6.02 6.54 -15.48
N ASP A 207 -6.30 6.66 -16.77
CA ASP A 207 -5.72 5.87 -17.84
C ASP A 207 -4.58 6.66 -18.50
N PHE A 208 -3.34 6.23 -18.27
CA PHE A 208 -2.17 6.91 -18.82
C PHE A 208 -1.95 6.64 -20.31
N GLN A 209 -2.54 5.58 -20.85
CA GLN A 209 -2.46 5.26 -22.28
C GLN A 209 -3.54 6.02 -23.05
N ASN A 210 -4.72 6.20 -22.45
CA ASN A 210 -5.82 6.95 -23.04
C ASN A 210 -6.51 7.86 -22.00
N PRO A 211 -6.03 9.09 -21.78
CA PRO A 211 -6.62 10.00 -20.78
C PRO A 211 -8.09 10.36 -21.01
N ALA A 212 -8.64 10.15 -22.22
CA ALA A 212 -10.07 10.33 -22.47
C ALA A 212 -10.94 9.29 -21.72
N ASN A 213 -10.33 8.20 -21.28
CA ASN A 213 -10.96 7.15 -20.50
C ASN A 213 -10.91 7.39 -18.98
N ASP A 214 -10.34 8.51 -18.53
CA ASP A 214 -10.32 8.85 -17.11
C ASP A 214 -11.76 8.83 -16.55
N LYS A 215 -11.96 8.10 -15.45
CA LYS A 215 -13.29 7.85 -14.89
C LYS A 215 -13.33 8.18 -13.42
N ILE A 216 -14.41 8.85 -13.01
CA ILE A 216 -14.75 9.04 -11.61
C ILE A 216 -16.03 8.26 -11.33
N ILE A 217 -15.94 7.31 -10.41
CA ILE A 217 -17.08 6.53 -9.91
C ILE A 217 -17.38 7.06 -8.51
N LYS A 218 -18.58 7.62 -8.31
CA LYS A 218 -19.03 8.00 -6.97
C LYS A 218 -19.45 6.76 -6.20
N ILE A 219 -18.99 6.67 -4.95
CA ILE A 219 -19.22 5.55 -4.05
C ILE A 219 -19.67 6.07 -2.70
N ASP A 220 -20.55 5.33 -2.03
CA ASP A 220 -21.05 5.69 -0.70
C ASP A 220 -20.26 4.99 0.41
N CYS A 221 -19.50 3.94 0.07
CA CYS A 221 -18.72 3.15 1.00
C CYS A 221 -17.26 3.00 0.53
N PRO A 222 -16.29 3.12 1.44
CA PRO A 222 -14.86 3.21 1.09
C PRO A 222 -14.18 1.88 0.80
N ASN A 223 -14.90 0.75 0.88
CA ASN A 223 -14.32 -0.58 0.72
C ASN A 223 -14.14 -0.88 -0.76
N VAL A 224 -12.89 -0.78 -1.22
CA VAL A 224 -12.49 -0.96 -2.62
C VAL A 224 -11.36 -1.96 -2.70
N ILE A 225 -11.45 -2.88 -3.65
CA ILE A 225 -10.41 -3.83 -4.01
C ILE A 225 -10.12 -3.66 -5.49
N VAL A 226 -8.88 -3.40 -5.85
CA VAL A 226 -8.45 -3.33 -7.24
C VAL A 226 -7.73 -4.62 -7.61
N ASP A 227 -8.16 -5.26 -8.70
CA ASP A 227 -7.45 -6.37 -9.30
C ASP A 227 -6.97 -5.99 -10.70
N PHE A 228 -5.74 -5.51 -10.75
CA PHE A 228 -5.08 -5.17 -12.01
C PHE A 228 -4.86 -6.37 -12.95
N LYS A 229 -4.87 -7.62 -12.44
CA LYS A 229 -4.67 -8.80 -13.29
C LYS A 229 -5.91 -9.08 -14.14
N SER A 230 -7.10 -8.91 -13.56
CA SER A 230 -8.37 -9.02 -14.29
C SER A 230 -8.81 -7.69 -14.91
N GLY A 231 -8.18 -6.58 -14.54
CA GLY A 231 -8.59 -5.23 -14.96
C GLY A 231 -9.86 -4.77 -14.26
N GLN A 232 -10.20 -5.37 -13.11
CA GLN A 232 -11.47 -5.14 -12.41
C GLN A 232 -11.26 -4.37 -11.11
N ILE A 233 -12.25 -3.54 -10.77
CA ILE A 233 -12.37 -2.88 -9.48
C ILE A 233 -13.65 -3.38 -8.82
N PHE A 234 -13.51 -3.95 -7.63
CA PHE A 234 -14.62 -4.36 -6.79
C PHE A 234 -14.82 -3.31 -5.71
N TYR A 235 -16.05 -2.88 -5.51
CA TYR A 235 -16.36 -1.93 -4.44
C TYR A 235 -17.73 -2.22 -3.84
N GLN A 236 -17.82 -2.05 -2.53
CA GLN A 236 -19.06 -2.21 -1.80
C GLN A 236 -19.86 -0.91 -1.87
N ASN A 237 -21.16 -0.99 -2.12
CA ASN A 237 -22.12 0.07 -1.85
C ASN A 237 -23.02 -0.38 -0.68
N GLU A 238 -23.92 0.51 -0.24
CA GLU A 238 -24.79 0.28 0.92
C GLU A 238 -25.55 -1.06 0.87
N TYR A 239 -25.93 -1.52 -0.33
CA TYR A 239 -26.76 -2.72 -0.52
C TYR A 239 -26.25 -3.72 -1.56
N ASP A 240 -25.12 -3.47 -2.21
CA ASP A 240 -24.58 -4.35 -3.25
C ASP A 240 -23.05 -4.35 -3.33
N LEU A 241 -22.52 -5.37 -4.00
CA LEU A 241 -21.13 -5.41 -4.42
C LEU A 241 -21.09 -5.07 -5.91
N SER A 242 -20.46 -3.96 -6.26
CA SER A 242 -20.28 -3.54 -7.64
C SER A 242 -18.91 -3.95 -8.18
N VAL A 243 -18.88 -4.26 -9.47
CA VAL A 243 -17.67 -4.57 -10.24
C VAL A 243 -17.62 -3.63 -11.43
N TYR A 244 -16.48 -2.96 -11.59
CA TYR A 244 -16.19 -2.12 -12.75
C TYR A 244 -15.01 -2.70 -13.52
N ASN A 245 -15.17 -2.88 -14.82
CA ASN A 245 -14.09 -3.30 -15.71
C ASN A 245 -13.42 -2.07 -16.32
N MET A 246 -12.13 -1.87 -16.04
CA MET A 246 -11.38 -0.70 -16.52
C MET A 246 -11.14 -0.73 -18.04
N GLU A 247 -11.11 -1.92 -18.65
CA GLU A 247 -10.85 -2.09 -20.09
C GLU A 247 -12.11 -1.92 -20.93
N THR A 248 -13.21 -2.55 -20.54
CA THR A 248 -14.49 -2.45 -21.26
C THR A 248 -15.33 -1.27 -20.81
N GLN A 249 -14.97 -0.63 -19.69
CA GLN A 249 -15.76 0.38 -18.98
C GLN A 249 -17.14 -0.09 -18.53
N GLY A 250 -17.42 -1.40 -18.62
CA GLY A 250 -18.67 -2.00 -18.19
C GLY A 250 -18.79 -2.06 -16.67
N LYS A 251 -20.02 -1.94 -16.18
CA LYS A 251 -20.35 -2.06 -14.76
C LYS A 251 -21.36 -3.18 -14.56
N SER A 252 -21.12 -3.99 -13.53
CA SER A 252 -22.04 -5.02 -13.05
C SER A 252 -22.18 -4.91 -11.54
N TYR A 253 -23.29 -5.39 -10.98
CA TYR A 253 -23.48 -5.44 -9.53
C TYR A 253 -24.11 -6.75 -9.10
N PHE A 254 -23.73 -7.20 -7.91
CA PHE A 254 -24.24 -8.37 -7.24
C PHE A 254 -25.15 -7.95 -6.09
N ARG A 255 -26.41 -8.37 -6.15
CA ARG A 255 -27.42 -8.08 -5.12
C ARG A 255 -28.29 -9.30 -4.89
N ARG A 256 -28.42 -9.72 -3.62
CA ARG A 256 -29.27 -10.84 -3.18
C ARG A 256 -29.07 -12.14 -3.99
N GLY A 257 -27.82 -12.52 -4.24
CA GLY A 257 -27.51 -13.78 -4.94
C GLY A 257 -27.59 -13.73 -6.47
N ARG A 258 -27.88 -12.56 -7.07
CA ARG A 258 -27.99 -12.40 -8.53
C ARG A 258 -27.03 -11.33 -9.04
N ILE A 259 -26.55 -11.52 -10.27
CA ILE A 259 -25.70 -10.58 -11.00
C ILE A 259 -26.58 -9.80 -11.97
N PHE A 260 -26.35 -8.51 -12.04
CA PHE A 260 -26.98 -7.59 -12.98
C PHE A 260 -25.86 -6.85 -13.73
N SER A 261 -25.89 -6.83 -15.07
CA SER A 261 -25.03 -5.94 -15.86
C SER A 261 -25.81 -4.68 -16.17
N THR A 262 -25.15 -3.52 -16.03
CA THR A 262 -25.59 -2.33 -16.75
C THR A 262 -24.81 -2.33 -18.04
N ASP A 263 -25.37 -2.93 -19.08
CA ASP A 263 -24.81 -2.82 -20.41
C ASP A 263 -24.82 -1.33 -20.76
N SER A 264 -23.65 -0.75 -20.98
CA SER A 264 -23.54 0.53 -21.66
C SER A 264 -23.94 0.29 -23.12
N LEU A 265 -25.02 0.97 -23.54
CA LEU A 265 -25.45 1.17 -24.93
C LEU A 265 -24.28 1.40 -25.89
#